data_AF-A0A0G0BXX7-F1
#
_entry.id   AF-A0A0G0BXX7-F1
#
_cell.length_a   1.000
_cell.length_b   1.000
_cell.length_c   1.000
_cell.angle_alpha   90.00
_cell.angle_beta   90.00
_cell.angle_gamma   90.00
#
_symmetry.space_group_name_H-M   'P 1'
#
loop_
_entity.id
_entity.type
_entity.pdbx_description
1 polymer ?
#
loop_
_entity_poly.entity_id
_entity_poly.type
_entity_poly.pdbx_seq_one_letter_code
_entity_poly.pdbx_strand_id
1 'polypeptide(L)'
;MKKKTLSIYLLIPSLFVLMNLSQQSDDTQEKPDVNFYGELIDAAGNKFNVENISIGSSRPGLYKKIAVYEIPGNKETLPGDNVTELDLSEIQEIKQQNPAEPVIHEFKNRKYVEIIVVSKDDKGTENKYIIEENRWIFCDEINMAGPTEKKVAFKAINSLKINGYKSKKESTSGPMSAEQKLDLKDQFDAVANASEELKKEAQTMPEKAKEVLDNNIARINDLLYKIKKAVGLTNGK
;
A
#
# COMPACT_ATOMS: atom_id res chain seq x y z
N MET A 1 -61.06 16.56 57.54
CA MET A 1 -60.19 17.39 56.68
C MET A 1 -58.79 16.80 56.68
N LYS A 2 -58.35 16.17 55.57
CA LYS A 2 -57.07 15.45 55.49
C LYS A 2 -56.00 16.39 54.92
N LYS A 3 -54.95 16.68 55.68
CA LYS A 3 -53.76 17.41 55.20
C LYS A 3 -52.80 16.43 54.54
N LYS A 4 -52.46 16.69 53.27
CA LYS A 4 -51.51 15.91 52.46
C LYS A 4 -50.09 16.31 52.83
N THR A 5 -49.25 15.34 53.17
CA THR A 5 -47.81 15.51 53.35
C THR A 5 -47.12 15.42 51.97
N LEU A 6 -46.33 16.44 51.65
CA LEU A 6 -45.59 16.59 50.40
C LEU A 6 -44.27 15.79 50.53
N SER A 7 -44.19 14.62 49.89
CA SER A 7 -42.94 13.85 49.77
C SER A 7 -42.09 14.46 48.65
N ILE A 8 -41.00 15.12 49.02
CA ILE A 8 -39.96 15.58 48.10
C ILE A 8 -39.08 14.36 47.81
N TYR A 9 -39.31 13.72 46.67
CA TYR A 9 -38.40 12.70 46.15
C TYR A 9 -37.14 13.39 45.62
N LEU A 10 -36.00 13.02 46.23
CA LEU A 10 -34.66 13.20 45.71
C LEU A 10 -34.59 12.68 44.26
N LEU A 11 -34.61 13.59 43.29
CA LEU A 11 -34.16 13.31 41.93
C LEU A 11 -32.64 13.50 41.90
N ILE A 12 -31.92 12.40 42.12
CA ILE A 12 -30.50 12.26 41.76
C ILE A 12 -30.48 12.12 40.23
N PRO A 13 -30.12 13.14 39.44
CA PRO A 13 -29.96 12.93 38.01
C PRO A 13 -28.61 12.27 37.83
N SER A 14 -28.63 10.94 37.72
CA SER A 14 -28.02 10.19 36.60
C SER A 14 -26.81 10.83 35.91
N LEU A 15 -25.82 11.28 36.67
CA LEU A 15 -24.51 11.65 36.14
C LEU A 15 -23.60 10.41 36.11
N PHE A 16 -24.18 9.28 35.70
CA PHE A 16 -23.44 8.26 34.96
C PHE A 16 -23.22 8.84 33.56
N VAL A 17 -22.32 9.83 33.50
CA VAL A 17 -21.59 10.13 32.29
C VAL A 17 -21.02 8.80 31.85
N LEU A 18 -21.56 8.35 30.74
CA LEU A 18 -21.12 7.27 29.90
C LEU A 18 -19.63 7.47 29.61
N MET A 19 -18.76 7.10 30.54
CA MET A 19 -17.41 6.61 30.25
C MET A 19 -17.56 5.21 29.63
N ASN A 20 -18.33 5.13 28.54
CA ASN A 20 -17.94 4.26 27.44
C ASN A 20 -16.84 5.03 26.72
N LEU A 21 -15.69 5.12 27.40
CA LEU A 21 -14.41 5.22 26.74
C LEU A 21 -14.40 4.00 25.83
N SER A 22 -14.84 4.23 24.60
CA SER A 22 -14.70 3.28 23.52
C SER A 22 -13.21 3.01 23.53
N GLN A 23 -12.82 1.85 24.06
CA GLN A 23 -11.63 1.19 23.60
C GLN A 23 -11.87 1.04 22.09
N GLN A 24 -11.49 2.07 21.33
CA GLN A 24 -10.85 1.87 20.05
C GLN A 24 -9.74 0.88 20.43
N SER A 25 -10.06 -0.40 20.26
CA SER A 25 -9.05 -1.36 19.93
C SER A 25 -8.33 -0.68 18.78
N ASP A 26 -7.10 -0.22 19.03
CA ASP A 26 -6.12 -0.11 17.98
C ASP A 26 -6.00 -1.53 17.44
N ASP A 27 -6.97 -1.91 16.61
CA ASP A 27 -7.02 -3.12 15.81
C ASP A 27 -5.99 -2.89 14.71
N THR A 28 -4.75 -2.65 15.14
CA THR A 28 -3.54 -2.63 14.35
C THR A 28 -3.33 -4.08 13.97
N GLN A 29 -4.15 -4.56 13.03
CA GLN A 29 -3.95 -5.84 12.38
C GLN A 29 -2.51 -5.84 11.90
N GLU A 30 -1.72 -6.73 12.49
CA GLU A 30 -0.32 -6.81 12.18
C GLU A 30 -0.17 -7.02 10.67
N LYS A 31 0.48 -6.06 10.00
CA LYS A 31 0.67 -6.14 8.56
C LYS A 31 1.51 -7.38 8.24
N PRO A 32 1.18 -8.07 7.14
CA PRO A 32 1.87 -9.29 6.72
C PRO A 32 3.36 -9.02 6.50
N ASP A 33 4.19 -10.05 6.73
CA ASP A 33 5.63 -9.94 6.56
C ASP A 33 6.07 -9.75 5.09
N VAL A 34 5.20 -10.06 4.15
CA VAL A 34 5.40 -9.86 2.71
C VAL A 34 4.42 -8.80 2.23
N ASN A 35 4.96 -7.70 1.71
CA ASN A 35 4.21 -6.57 1.19
C ASN A 35 4.26 -6.61 -0.35
N PHE A 36 3.17 -7.02 -0.98
CA PHE A 36 2.99 -6.88 -2.43
C PHE A 36 2.61 -5.44 -2.77
N TYR A 37 3.25 -4.90 -3.81
CA TYR A 37 3.05 -3.52 -4.27
C TYR A 37 2.80 -3.45 -5.78
N GLY A 38 2.12 -2.39 -6.20
CA GLY A 38 1.52 -2.36 -7.53
C GLY A 38 0.81 -1.08 -7.91
N GLU A 39 0.06 -1.18 -9.01
CA GLU A 39 -0.85 -0.15 -9.51
C GLU A 39 -2.27 -0.73 -9.55
N LEU A 40 -3.21 -0.06 -8.89
CA LEU A 40 -4.64 -0.36 -8.95
C LEU A 40 -5.33 0.66 -9.85
N ILE A 41 -6.05 0.18 -10.86
CA ILE A 41 -6.90 1.00 -11.73
C ILE A 41 -8.35 0.63 -11.44
N ASP A 42 -9.15 1.59 -10.96
CA ASP A 42 -10.57 1.35 -10.69
C ASP A 42 -11.43 1.39 -11.96
N ALA A 43 -12.72 1.03 -11.82
CA ALA A 43 -13.71 1.07 -12.90
C ALA A 43 -13.88 2.47 -13.55
N ALA A 44 -13.55 3.55 -12.82
CA ALA A 44 -13.61 4.91 -13.32
C ALA A 44 -12.31 5.34 -14.03
N GLY A 45 -11.28 4.49 -14.03
CA GLY A 45 -9.98 4.77 -14.63
C GLY A 45 -9.02 5.54 -13.70
N ASN A 46 -9.37 5.74 -12.44
CA ASN A 46 -8.46 6.35 -11.46
C ASN A 46 -7.33 5.36 -11.14
N LYS A 47 -6.11 5.89 -11.04
CA LYS A 47 -4.90 5.11 -10.77
C LYS A 47 -4.42 5.35 -9.35
N PHE A 48 -4.10 4.27 -8.64
CA PHE A 48 -3.61 4.30 -7.28
C PHE A 48 -2.32 3.49 -7.19
N ASN A 49 -1.26 4.09 -6.66
CA ASN A 49 -0.09 3.34 -6.22
C ASN A 49 -0.45 2.66 -4.91
N VAL A 50 -0.31 1.35 -4.85
CA VAL A 50 -0.78 0.55 -3.72
C VAL A 50 0.31 -0.35 -3.17
N GLU A 51 0.30 -0.53 -1.85
CA GLU A 51 1.11 -1.50 -1.11
C GLU A 51 0.21 -2.38 -0.24
N ASN A 52 0.79 -3.40 0.39
CA ASN A 52 0.13 -4.36 1.27
C ASN A 52 -1.07 -5.03 0.61
N ILE A 53 -0.95 -5.34 -0.68
CA ILE A 53 -2.01 -5.96 -1.48
C ILE A 53 -2.33 -7.34 -0.90
N SER A 54 -3.61 -7.56 -0.57
CA SER A 54 -4.14 -8.85 -0.14
C SER A 54 -5.56 -9.06 -0.67
N ILE A 55 -5.97 -10.31 -0.84
CA ILE A 55 -7.24 -10.67 -1.47
C ILE A 55 -8.01 -11.65 -0.57
N GLY A 56 -9.26 -11.30 -0.22
CA GLY A 56 -10.05 -12.06 0.75
C GLY A 56 -11.55 -11.73 0.72
N SER A 57 -12.36 -12.50 1.46
CA SER A 57 -13.83 -12.37 1.49
C SER A 57 -14.35 -11.36 2.54
N SER A 58 -13.84 -11.40 3.77
CA SER A 58 -14.37 -10.55 4.87
C SER A 58 -13.31 -9.88 5.74
N ARG A 59 -12.07 -10.36 5.70
CA ARG A 59 -10.90 -9.82 6.39
C ARG A 59 -9.73 -9.83 5.40
N PRO A 60 -8.63 -9.09 5.64
CA PRO A 60 -7.40 -9.26 4.87
C PRO A 60 -7.09 -10.76 4.78
N GLY A 61 -7.16 -11.27 3.55
CA GLY A 61 -7.16 -12.69 3.27
C GLY A 61 -5.75 -13.22 3.08
N LEU A 62 -5.62 -14.36 2.38
CA LEU A 62 -4.36 -14.98 2.04
C LEU A 62 -3.40 -13.95 1.42
N TYR A 63 -2.33 -13.61 2.13
CA TYR A 63 -1.41 -12.53 1.78
C TYR A 63 -0.47 -12.85 0.62
N LYS A 64 -0.60 -14.03 0.00
CA LYS A 64 0.31 -14.53 -1.04
C LYS A 64 -0.38 -15.23 -2.18
N LYS A 65 -1.66 -15.58 -2.02
CA LYS A 65 -2.37 -16.38 -3.01
C LYS A 65 -3.77 -15.87 -3.25
N ILE A 66 -4.27 -16.08 -4.46
CA ILE A 66 -5.67 -15.85 -4.84
C ILE A 66 -6.29 -17.18 -5.24
N ALA A 67 -7.43 -17.50 -4.62
CA ALA A 67 -8.23 -18.65 -5.02
C ALA A 67 -9.14 -18.23 -6.18
N VAL A 68 -8.97 -18.89 -7.31
CA VAL A 68 -9.76 -18.70 -8.54
C VAL A 68 -10.32 -20.05 -9.00
N TYR A 69 -11.31 -20.00 -9.88
CA TYR A 69 -11.95 -21.21 -10.42
C TYR A 69 -11.95 -21.15 -11.94
N GLU A 70 -11.86 -22.31 -12.57
CA GLU A 70 -12.15 -22.44 -14.00
C GLU A 70 -13.65 -22.23 -14.24
N ILE A 71 -14.00 -21.73 -15.42
CA ILE A 71 -15.41 -21.58 -15.81
C ILE A 71 -15.97 -22.98 -16.12
N PRO A 72 -16.93 -23.51 -15.35
CA PRO A 72 -17.49 -24.82 -15.63
C PRO A 72 -18.26 -24.82 -16.96
N GLY A 73 -18.18 -25.92 -17.71
CA GLY A 73 -18.96 -26.10 -18.94
C GLY A 73 -20.47 -26.27 -18.71
N ASN A 74 -20.90 -26.56 -17.47
CA ASN A 74 -22.30 -26.74 -17.07
C ASN A 74 -22.61 -25.89 -15.82
N LYS A 75 -23.78 -25.24 -15.80
CA LYS A 75 -24.30 -24.44 -14.68
C LYS A 75 -24.58 -25.24 -13.40
N GLU A 76 -24.73 -26.56 -13.51
CA GLU A 76 -24.99 -27.43 -12.35
C GLU A 76 -23.71 -27.77 -11.55
N THR A 77 -22.55 -27.69 -12.21
CA THR A 77 -21.23 -27.94 -11.60
C THR A 77 -20.87 -26.77 -10.69
N LEU A 78 -20.42 -27.08 -9.46
CA LEU A 78 -19.95 -26.05 -8.54
C LEU A 78 -18.52 -25.64 -8.92
N PRO A 79 -18.23 -24.34 -9.15
CA PRO A 79 -16.86 -23.89 -9.38
C PRO A 79 -15.91 -24.29 -8.23
N GLY A 80 -16.43 -24.33 -7.00
CA GLY A 80 -15.66 -24.69 -5.81
C GLY A 80 -15.10 -26.12 -5.78
N ASP A 81 -15.55 -27.01 -6.66
CA ASP A 81 -15.02 -28.38 -6.76
C ASP A 81 -13.65 -28.41 -7.46
N ASN A 82 -13.30 -27.37 -8.22
CA ASN A 82 -12.02 -27.23 -8.92
C ASN A 82 -11.37 -25.86 -8.61
N VAL A 83 -10.78 -25.74 -7.42
CA VAL A 83 -10.11 -24.52 -6.96
C VAL A 83 -8.65 -24.51 -7.40
N THR A 84 -8.23 -23.42 -8.03
CA THR A 84 -6.82 -23.14 -8.30
C THR A 84 -6.34 -22.02 -7.38
N GLU A 85 -5.25 -22.26 -6.65
CA GLU A 85 -4.58 -21.21 -5.87
C GLU A 85 -3.40 -20.65 -6.66
N LEU A 86 -3.50 -19.40 -7.11
CA LEU A 86 -2.42 -18.72 -7.83
C LEU A 86 -1.59 -17.89 -6.86
N ASP A 87 -0.25 -17.97 -6.96
CA ASP A 87 0.66 -17.15 -6.15
C ASP A 87 0.75 -15.72 -6.71
N LEU A 88 0.55 -14.71 -5.86
CA LEU A 88 0.62 -13.31 -6.26
C LEU A 88 2.01 -12.91 -6.77
N SER A 89 3.08 -13.62 -6.38
CA SER A 89 4.44 -13.38 -6.88
C SER A 89 4.65 -13.82 -8.33
N GLU A 90 3.79 -14.72 -8.82
CA GLU A 90 3.80 -15.23 -10.21
C GLU A 90 2.79 -14.50 -11.11
N ILE A 91 2.00 -13.57 -10.55
CA ILE A 91 1.04 -12.77 -11.29
C ILE A 91 1.65 -11.42 -11.64
N GLN A 92 1.54 -11.01 -12.91
CA GLN A 92 1.88 -9.67 -13.36
C GLN A 92 0.68 -8.72 -13.25
N GLU A 93 -0.50 -9.17 -13.67
CA GLU A 93 -1.71 -8.34 -13.68
C GLU A 93 -2.97 -9.20 -13.53
N ILE A 94 -3.94 -8.68 -12.77
CA ILE A 94 -5.32 -9.19 -12.73
C ILE A 94 -6.20 -8.13 -13.35
N LYS A 95 -6.88 -8.43 -14.44
CA LYS A 95 -7.74 -7.47 -15.17
C LYS A 95 -9.14 -8.02 -15.34
N GLN A 96 -10.12 -7.13 -15.39
CA GLN A 96 -11.45 -7.52 -15.85
C GLN A 96 -11.50 -7.65 -17.36
N GLN A 97 -12.21 -8.67 -17.84
CA GLN A 97 -12.44 -8.89 -19.27
C GLN A 97 -13.20 -7.71 -19.91
N ASN A 98 -14.18 -7.15 -19.20
CA ASN A 98 -14.95 -5.98 -19.61
C ASN A 98 -15.26 -5.10 -18.39
N PRO A 99 -14.42 -4.09 -18.08
CA PRO A 99 -14.57 -3.36 -16.85
C PRO A 99 -15.82 -2.45 -16.76
N ALA A 100 -16.33 -2.00 -17.91
CA ALA A 100 -17.56 -1.19 -17.96
C ALA A 100 -18.81 -2.03 -17.66
N GLU A 101 -18.77 -3.31 -18.03
CA GLU A 101 -19.85 -4.27 -17.83
C GLU A 101 -19.25 -5.63 -17.44
N PRO A 102 -18.95 -5.83 -16.14
CA PRO A 102 -18.31 -7.06 -15.65
C PRO A 102 -19.14 -8.30 -16.02
N VAL A 103 -18.49 -9.32 -16.55
CA VAL A 103 -19.17 -10.60 -16.87
C VAL A 103 -19.41 -11.36 -15.58
N ILE A 104 -20.68 -11.51 -15.21
CA ILE A 104 -21.11 -12.21 -14.00
C ILE A 104 -21.65 -13.60 -14.37
N HIS A 105 -21.09 -14.62 -13.74
CA HIS A 105 -21.58 -15.99 -13.80
C HIS A 105 -22.30 -16.35 -12.50
N GLU A 106 -23.41 -17.07 -12.59
CA GLU A 106 -24.17 -17.52 -11.41
C GLU A 106 -24.26 -19.05 -11.37
N PHE A 107 -23.76 -19.63 -10.27
CA PHE A 107 -23.78 -21.07 -10.01
C PHE A 107 -24.35 -21.32 -8.62
N LYS A 108 -25.45 -22.08 -8.53
CA LYS A 108 -26.15 -22.39 -7.26
C LYS A 108 -26.36 -21.16 -6.35
N ASN A 109 -26.86 -20.07 -6.93
CA ASN A 109 -27.12 -18.78 -6.25
C ASN A 109 -25.86 -18.06 -5.73
N ARG A 110 -24.67 -18.41 -6.23
CA ARG A 110 -23.42 -17.70 -5.98
C ARG A 110 -22.98 -16.99 -7.25
N LYS A 111 -22.61 -15.72 -7.11
CA LYS A 111 -22.15 -14.88 -8.21
C LYS A 111 -20.64 -14.85 -8.25
N TYR A 112 -20.12 -14.93 -9.46
CA TYR A 112 -18.70 -14.90 -9.76
C TYR A 112 -18.42 -13.88 -10.86
N VAL A 113 -17.31 -13.16 -10.75
CA VAL A 113 -16.82 -12.21 -11.74
C VAL A 113 -15.76 -12.89 -12.60
N GLU A 114 -15.87 -12.78 -13.92
CA GLU A 114 -14.82 -13.23 -14.84
C GLU A 114 -13.62 -12.27 -14.79
N ILE A 115 -12.43 -12.84 -14.63
CA ILE A 115 -11.15 -12.12 -14.60
C ILE A 115 -10.17 -12.78 -15.57
N ILE A 116 -9.23 -11.98 -16.05
CA ILE A 116 -8.06 -12.46 -16.78
C ILE A 116 -6.86 -12.25 -15.87
N VAL A 117 -6.09 -13.31 -15.67
CA VAL A 117 -4.82 -13.27 -14.95
C VAL A 117 -3.69 -13.37 -15.96
N VAL A 118 -2.78 -12.41 -15.91
CA VAL A 118 -1.57 -12.35 -16.72
C VAL A 118 -0.40 -12.83 -15.87
N SER A 119 0.24 -13.92 -16.26
CA SER A 119 1.39 -14.50 -15.57
C SER A 119 2.65 -13.65 -15.76
N LYS A 120 3.53 -13.67 -14.76
CA LYS A 120 4.86 -13.04 -14.78
C LYS A 120 5.89 -13.97 -15.41
N ASP A 121 5.59 -14.49 -16.59
CA ASP A 121 6.55 -15.23 -17.42
C ASP A 121 7.02 -14.35 -18.60
N ASP A 122 8.02 -14.80 -19.34
CA ASP A 122 8.57 -14.04 -20.48
C ASP A 122 7.54 -13.79 -21.59
N LYS A 123 6.42 -14.53 -21.58
CA LYS A 123 5.37 -14.49 -22.59
C LYS A 123 4.17 -13.64 -22.17
N GLY A 124 4.03 -13.29 -20.90
CA GLY A 124 2.83 -12.69 -20.33
C GLY A 124 1.60 -13.56 -20.54
N THR A 125 1.69 -14.86 -20.23
CA THR A 125 0.59 -15.81 -20.52
C THR A 125 -0.71 -15.36 -19.86
N GLU A 126 -1.78 -15.25 -20.66
CA GLU A 126 -3.11 -14.85 -20.18
C GLU A 126 -4.01 -16.07 -19.98
N ASN A 127 -4.61 -16.18 -18.79
CA ASN A 127 -5.58 -17.23 -18.47
C ASN A 127 -6.87 -16.60 -17.93
N LYS A 128 -8.00 -17.19 -18.31
CA LYS A 128 -9.33 -16.74 -17.85
C LYS A 128 -9.78 -17.56 -16.66
N TYR A 129 -10.29 -16.89 -15.66
CA TYR A 129 -10.84 -17.49 -14.45
C TYR A 129 -12.10 -16.77 -14.00
N ILE A 130 -12.78 -17.36 -13.02
CA ILE A 130 -13.83 -16.69 -12.25
C ILE A 130 -13.43 -16.61 -10.78
N ILE A 131 -13.89 -15.56 -10.10
CA ILE A 131 -13.69 -15.32 -8.68
C ILE A 131 -15.01 -14.91 -8.03
N GLU A 132 -15.26 -15.30 -6.78
CA GLU A 132 -16.51 -14.93 -6.09
C GLU A 132 -16.69 -13.40 -6.03
N GLU A 133 -17.90 -12.90 -6.35
CA GLU A 133 -18.21 -11.46 -6.40
C GLU A 133 -17.96 -10.74 -5.07
N ASN A 134 -18.12 -11.46 -3.95
CA ASN A 134 -17.93 -10.95 -2.60
C ASN A 134 -16.45 -10.87 -2.17
N ARG A 135 -15.50 -11.17 -3.05
CA ARG A 135 -14.07 -11.00 -2.78
C ARG A 135 -13.66 -9.53 -2.92
N TRP A 136 -12.75 -9.13 -2.05
CA TRP A 136 -12.22 -7.77 -1.96
C TRP A 136 -10.70 -7.81 -2.10
N ILE A 137 -10.18 -6.74 -2.68
CA ILE A 137 -8.78 -6.35 -2.67
C ILE A 137 -8.62 -5.36 -1.50
N PHE A 138 -7.73 -5.68 -0.58
CA PHE A 138 -7.31 -4.81 0.52
C PHE A 138 -5.89 -4.35 0.24
N CYS A 139 -5.63 -3.06 0.40
CA CYS A 139 -4.32 -2.47 0.14
C CYS A 139 -4.20 -1.12 0.85
N ASP A 140 -2.99 -0.59 0.94
CA ASP A 140 -2.73 0.80 1.33
C ASP A 140 -2.44 1.63 0.08
N GLU A 141 -3.21 2.68 -0.14
CA GLU A 141 -2.88 3.71 -1.12
C GLU A 141 -1.73 4.57 -0.61
N ILE A 142 -0.68 4.72 -1.41
CA ILE A 142 0.47 5.56 -1.10
C ILE A 142 0.27 6.95 -1.71
N ASN A 143 -0.04 7.93 -0.87
CA ASN A 143 -0.23 9.33 -1.26
C ASN A 143 0.59 10.29 -0.38
N MET A 144 0.48 11.60 -0.63
CA MET A 144 1.25 12.63 0.08
C MET A 144 0.92 12.72 1.58
N ALA A 145 -0.28 12.30 2.00
CA ALA A 145 -0.69 12.29 3.41
C ALA A 145 -0.20 11.04 4.16
N GLY A 146 0.33 10.05 3.44
CA GLY A 146 0.79 8.77 3.97
C GLY A 146 -0.08 7.60 3.48
N PRO A 147 0.26 6.37 3.92
CA PRO A 147 -0.51 5.17 3.57
C PRO A 147 -1.97 5.28 4.04
N THR A 148 -2.92 5.15 3.13
CA THR A 148 -4.37 5.17 3.44
C THR A 148 -4.99 3.83 3.09
N GLU A 149 -5.64 3.17 4.06
CA GLU A 149 -6.29 1.89 3.80
C GLU A 149 -7.39 2.00 2.74
N LYS A 150 -7.36 1.09 1.77
CA LYS A 150 -8.30 1.03 0.66
C LYS A 150 -8.80 -0.40 0.49
N LYS A 151 -10.13 -0.52 0.37
CA LYS A 151 -10.85 -1.76 0.16
C LYS A 151 -11.70 -1.65 -1.11
N VAL A 152 -11.44 -2.50 -2.10
CA VAL A 152 -12.10 -2.43 -3.43
C VAL A 152 -12.62 -3.81 -3.82
N ALA A 153 -13.87 -3.89 -4.30
CA ALA A 153 -14.43 -5.14 -4.79
C ALA A 153 -13.81 -5.50 -6.16
N PHE A 154 -13.64 -6.78 -6.46
CA PHE A 154 -13.14 -7.19 -7.79
C PHE A 154 -13.98 -6.65 -8.94
N LYS A 155 -15.30 -6.53 -8.74
CA LYS A 155 -16.21 -5.95 -9.75
C LYS A 155 -15.94 -4.47 -10.05
N ALA A 156 -15.25 -3.75 -9.17
CA ALA A 156 -15.02 -2.31 -9.24
C ALA A 156 -13.61 -1.93 -9.71
N ILE A 157 -12.83 -2.90 -10.21
CA ILE A 157 -11.49 -2.65 -10.76
C ILE A 157 -11.48 -2.86 -12.27
N ASN A 158 -10.68 -2.04 -12.96
CA ASN A 158 -10.24 -2.31 -14.33
C ASN A 158 -9.11 -3.33 -14.29
N SER A 159 -8.05 -3.01 -13.56
CA SER A 159 -6.93 -3.93 -13.35
C SER A 159 -6.15 -3.66 -12.07
N LEU A 160 -5.42 -4.67 -11.62
CA LEU A 160 -4.48 -4.66 -10.52
C LEU A 160 -3.15 -5.25 -11.02
N LYS A 161 -2.14 -4.40 -11.18
CA LYS A 161 -0.79 -4.82 -11.55
C LYS A 161 0.03 -5.10 -10.31
N ILE A 162 0.72 -6.22 -10.28
CA ILE A 162 1.62 -6.61 -9.19
C ILE A 162 3.06 -6.42 -9.69
N ASN A 163 3.71 -5.36 -9.22
CA ASN A 163 5.06 -5.02 -9.68
C ASN A 163 6.12 -5.88 -8.97
N GLY A 164 5.85 -6.28 -7.72
CA GLY A 164 6.73 -7.11 -6.93
C GLY A 164 6.27 -7.24 -5.48
N TYR A 165 7.18 -7.69 -4.63
CA TYR A 165 6.97 -7.77 -3.20
C TYR A 165 8.24 -7.33 -2.45
N LYS A 166 8.05 -6.82 -1.23
CA LYS A 166 9.13 -6.44 -0.30
C LYS A 166 8.98 -7.24 0.99
N SER A 167 10.10 -7.54 1.62
CA SER A 167 10.07 -8.11 2.97
C SER A 167 9.85 -7.01 4.00
N LYS A 168 9.12 -7.29 5.10
CA LYS A 168 8.81 -6.33 6.17
C LYS A 168 10.04 -5.61 6.73
N LYS A 169 11.21 -6.27 6.72
CA LYS A 169 12.49 -5.71 7.15
C LYS A 169 12.97 -4.56 6.26
N GLU A 170 12.63 -4.56 4.97
CA GLU A 170 13.02 -3.51 4.01
C GLU A 170 12.02 -2.34 3.99
N SER A 171 10.77 -2.58 4.35
CA SER A 171 9.71 -1.54 4.40
C SER A 171 9.74 -0.65 5.64
N THR A 172 10.69 -0.85 6.55
CA THR A 172 10.91 -0.01 7.74
C THR A 172 11.55 1.36 7.42
N SER A 173 11.41 1.87 6.20
CA SER A 173 11.57 3.29 5.90
C SER A 173 10.19 3.94 5.88
N GLY A 174 9.57 4.08 7.07
CA GLY A 174 8.45 5.00 7.22
C GLY A 174 8.86 6.42 6.78
N PRO A 175 7.92 7.37 6.61
CA PRO A 175 8.27 8.77 6.43
C PRO A 175 9.23 9.14 7.57
N MET A 176 10.49 9.48 7.22
CA MET A 176 11.50 9.86 8.21
C MET A 176 10.87 10.88 9.16
N SER A 177 10.99 10.63 10.46
CA SER A 177 10.47 11.55 11.48
C SER A 177 11.10 12.94 11.28
N ALA A 178 10.46 13.98 11.79
CA ALA A 178 11.00 15.34 11.71
C ALA A 178 12.42 15.40 12.33
N GLU A 179 12.66 14.67 13.42
CA GLU A 179 13.98 14.53 14.04
C GLU A 179 14.97 13.83 13.12
N GLN A 180 14.58 12.75 12.44
CA GLN A 180 15.46 12.06 11.49
C GLN A 180 15.79 12.94 10.28
N LYS A 181 14.83 13.73 9.79
CA LYS A 181 15.06 14.69 8.69
C LYS A 181 16.00 15.81 9.12
N LEU A 182 15.89 16.26 10.37
CA LEU A 182 16.75 17.29 10.93
C LEU A 182 18.20 16.78 11.07
N ASP A 183 18.38 15.59 11.66
CA ASP A 183 19.71 14.97 11.79
C ASP A 183 20.37 14.73 10.42
N LEU A 184 19.60 14.26 9.43
CA LEU A 184 20.12 14.09 8.07
C LEU A 184 20.52 15.42 7.41
N LYS A 185 19.78 16.49 7.68
CA LYS A 185 20.09 17.83 7.17
C LYS A 185 21.40 18.34 7.77
N ASP A 186 21.60 18.16 9.08
CA ASP A 186 22.82 18.58 9.76
C ASP A 186 24.04 17.81 9.24
N GLN A 187 23.90 16.50 9.03
CA GLN A 187 24.95 15.68 8.39
C GLN A 187 25.24 16.15 6.96
N PHE A 188 24.21 16.53 6.21
CA PHE A 188 24.36 17.03 4.85
C PHE A 188 25.12 18.36 4.81
N ASP A 189 24.77 19.27 5.70
CA ASP A 189 25.42 20.58 5.80
C ASP A 189 26.88 20.43 6.25
N ALA A 190 27.18 19.48 7.14
CA ALA A 190 28.56 19.15 7.52
C ALA A 190 29.40 18.64 6.32
N VAL A 191 28.86 17.74 5.50
CA VAL A 191 29.55 17.23 4.31
C VAL A 191 29.73 18.32 3.25
N ALA A 192 28.73 19.19 3.06
CA ALA A 192 28.83 20.33 2.16
C ALA A 192 29.94 21.30 2.59
N ASN A 193 30.04 21.60 3.88
CA ASN A 193 31.10 22.45 4.42
C ASN A 193 32.49 21.82 4.25
N ALA A 194 32.64 20.53 4.56
CA ALA A 194 33.90 19.80 4.35
C ALA A 194 34.34 19.79 2.87
N SER A 195 33.39 19.67 1.94
CA SER A 195 33.64 19.76 0.50
C SER A 195 34.19 21.14 0.09
N GLU A 196 33.68 22.22 0.67
CA GLU A 196 34.17 23.58 0.43
C GLU A 196 35.55 23.83 1.06
N GLU A 197 35.85 23.24 2.22
CA GLU A 197 37.19 23.30 2.81
C GLU A 197 38.23 22.57 1.95
N LEU A 198 37.90 21.38 1.44
CA LEU A 198 38.75 20.64 0.51
C LEU A 198 39.02 21.42 -0.79
N LYS A 199 38.03 22.15 -1.32
CA LYS A 199 38.22 23.05 -2.48
C LYS A 199 39.25 24.15 -2.19
N LYS A 200 39.27 24.70 -0.98
CA LYS A 200 40.23 25.75 -0.60
C LYS A 200 41.63 25.17 -0.47
N GLU A 201 41.78 23.99 0.12
CA GLU A 201 43.07 23.28 0.20
C GLU A 201 43.59 22.88 -1.19
N ALA A 202 42.72 22.49 -2.12
CA ALA A 202 43.10 22.17 -3.49
C ALA A 202 43.81 23.33 -4.22
N GLN A 203 43.55 24.59 -3.84
CA GLN A 203 44.16 25.77 -4.46
C GLN A 203 45.64 25.93 -4.10
N THR A 204 46.09 25.31 -3.01
CA THR A 204 47.49 25.37 -2.55
C THR A 204 48.31 24.13 -2.94
N MET A 205 47.68 23.16 -3.61
CA MET A 205 48.30 21.88 -3.98
C MET A 205 49.02 21.91 -5.35
N PRO A 206 50.01 21.03 -5.56
CA PRO A 206 50.62 20.81 -6.87
C PRO A 206 49.58 20.35 -7.91
N GLU A 207 49.76 20.74 -9.17
CA GLU A 207 48.78 20.59 -10.27
C GLU A 207 48.22 19.16 -10.43
N LYS A 208 49.05 18.13 -10.31
CA LYS A 208 48.61 16.72 -10.40
C LYS A 208 47.76 16.25 -9.23
N ALA A 209 47.94 16.82 -8.04
CA ALA A 209 47.12 16.50 -6.86
C ALA A 209 45.77 17.22 -6.92
N LYS A 210 45.75 18.43 -7.52
CA LYS A 210 44.55 19.23 -7.71
C LYS A 210 43.51 18.55 -8.61
N GLU A 211 43.92 17.95 -9.72
CA GLU A 211 43.01 17.26 -10.66
C GLU A 211 42.28 16.07 -10.01
N VAL A 212 42.98 15.28 -9.20
CA VAL A 212 42.38 14.14 -8.48
C VAL A 212 41.38 14.63 -7.43
N LEU A 213 41.69 15.73 -6.75
CA LEU A 213 40.83 16.30 -5.72
C LEU A 213 39.56 16.93 -6.32
N ASP A 214 39.68 17.66 -7.43
CA ASP A 214 38.54 18.25 -8.15
C ASP A 214 37.54 17.19 -8.64
N ASN A 215 38.05 16.06 -9.16
CA ASN A 215 37.21 14.93 -9.57
C ASN A 215 36.45 14.30 -8.40
N ASN A 216 37.08 14.19 -7.23
CA ASN A 216 36.42 13.66 -6.03
C ASN A 216 35.37 14.64 -5.48
N ILE A 217 35.65 15.95 -5.50
CA ILE A 217 34.69 16.99 -5.12
C ILE A 217 33.45 16.96 -6.03
N ALA A 218 33.63 16.81 -7.35
CA ALA A 218 32.53 16.68 -8.30
C ALA A 218 31.64 15.46 -7.99
N ARG A 219 32.24 14.32 -7.66
CA ARG A 219 31.52 13.10 -7.24
C ARG A 219 30.74 13.29 -5.93
N ILE A 220 31.34 13.94 -4.93
CA ILE A 220 30.66 14.26 -3.67
C ILE A 220 29.43 15.14 -3.93
N ASN A 221 29.57 16.19 -4.74
CA ASN A 221 28.47 17.09 -5.04
C ASN A 221 27.33 16.40 -5.82
N ASP A 222 27.64 15.49 -6.74
CA ASP A 222 26.64 14.67 -7.44
C ASP A 222 25.87 13.74 -6.49
N LEU A 223 26.59 13.07 -5.57
CA LEU A 223 25.97 12.23 -4.55
C LEU A 223 25.07 13.03 -3.60
N LEU A 224 25.56 14.18 -3.14
CA LEU A 224 24.79 15.14 -2.33
C LEU A 224 23.51 15.55 -3.07
N TYR A 225 23.59 15.91 -4.34
CA TYR A 225 22.40 16.25 -5.13
C TYR A 225 21.39 15.10 -5.22
N LYS A 226 21.85 13.88 -5.50
CA LYS A 226 21.01 12.68 -5.56
C LYS A 226 20.30 12.39 -4.24
N ILE A 227 21.03 12.53 -3.12
CA ILE A 227 20.47 12.37 -1.78
C ILE A 227 19.40 13.44 -1.53
N LYS A 228 19.70 14.73 -1.71
CA LYS A 228 18.73 15.84 -1.52
C LYS A 228 17.43 15.61 -2.27
N LYS A 229 17.53 15.13 -3.52
CA LYS A 229 16.37 14.79 -4.36
C LYS A 229 15.58 13.60 -3.79
N ALA A 230 16.26 12.55 -3.33
CA ALA A 230 15.63 11.36 -2.76
C ALA A 230 14.89 11.64 -1.44
N VAL A 231 15.43 12.53 -0.58
CA VAL A 231 14.81 12.89 0.71
C VAL A 231 13.82 14.05 0.63
N GLY A 232 13.61 14.63 -0.56
CA GLY A 232 12.68 15.76 -0.74
C GLY A 232 13.14 17.07 -0.11
N LEU A 233 14.45 17.27 0.05
CA LEU A 233 15.07 18.50 0.60
C LEU A 233 15.33 19.57 -0.46
N THR A 234 14.88 19.38 -1.70
CA THR A 234 14.99 20.42 -2.73
C THR A 234 13.98 21.52 -2.44
N ASN A 235 14.49 22.72 -2.11
CA ASN A 235 13.66 23.91 -1.92
C ASN A 235 12.69 24.05 -3.12
N GLY A 236 11.39 23.94 -2.86
CA GLY A 236 10.38 24.35 -3.82
C GLY A 236 10.65 25.80 -4.20
N LYS A 237 10.84 26.05 -5.49
CA LYS A 237 10.91 27.40 -6.04
C LYS A 237 9.61 28.15 -5.81
#